data_AF-H9U7U6-F1
#
_entry.id   AF-H9U7U6-F1
#
_cell.length_a   1.000
_cell.length_b   1.000
_cell.length_c   1.000
_cell.angle_alpha   90.00
_cell.angle_beta   90.00
_cell.angle_gamma   90.00
#
_symmetry.space_group_name_H-M   'P 1'
#
loop_
_entity.id
_entity.type
_entity.pdbx_description
1 polymer ?
#
loop_
_entity_poly.entity_id
_entity_poly.type
_entity_poly.pdbx_seq_one_letter_code
_entity_poly.pdbx_strand_id
1 'polypeptide(L)'
;EIYYHGEKVCANVIVSNNSRKAVKNIKVMVVQHCEVTMVNNQFSRFVAEMETKEGCPITPGASLTKSFYLVPQAASNKDRLGIALDGHLKEDDVNLASSTLV
;
A
#
# COMPACT_ATOMS: atom_id res chain seq x y z
N GLU A 1 -12.25 -8.86 3.92
CA GLU A 1 -12.59 -8.67 2.50
C GLU A 1 -11.52 -9.34 1.65
N ILE A 2 -11.86 -9.71 0.41
CA ILE A 2 -10.96 -10.37 -0.55
C ILE A 2 -10.82 -9.42 -1.75
N TYR A 3 -9.60 -9.26 -2.25
CA TYR A 3 -9.29 -8.52 -3.47
C TYR A 3 -8.56 -9.46 -4.43
N TYR A 4 -8.83 -9.32 -5.73
CA TYR A 4 -8.14 -10.07 -6.78
C TYR A 4 -6.97 -9.26 -7.35
N HIS A 5 -6.00 -9.97 -7.92
CA HIS A 5 -4.86 -9.34 -8.59
C HIS A 5 -5.34 -8.40 -9.71
N GLY A 6 -4.77 -7.19 -9.74
CA GLY A 6 -5.15 -6.14 -10.69
C GLY A 6 -6.36 -5.29 -10.25
N GLU A 7 -7.05 -5.62 -9.18
CA GLU A 7 -8.14 -4.79 -8.65
C GLU A 7 -7.63 -3.55 -7.90
N LYS A 8 -8.47 -2.51 -7.90
CA LYS A 8 -8.23 -1.30 -7.11
C LYS A 8 -8.60 -1.54 -5.66
N VAL A 9 -7.66 -1.31 -4.75
CA VAL A 9 -7.89 -1.26 -3.32
C VAL A 9 -8.26 0.17 -2.92
N CYS A 10 -9.41 0.34 -2.27
CA CYS A 10 -9.88 1.64 -1.80
C CYS A 10 -9.53 1.87 -0.33
N ALA A 11 -8.89 3.00 -0.03
CA ALA A 11 -8.65 3.49 1.32
C ALA A 11 -9.47 4.76 1.55
N ASN A 12 -10.56 4.64 2.32
CA ASN A 12 -11.36 5.77 2.75
C ASN A 12 -10.72 6.42 3.98
N VAL A 13 -10.23 7.64 3.83
CA VAL A 13 -9.51 8.38 4.88
C VAL A 13 -10.35 9.56 5.31
N ILE A 14 -10.63 9.61 6.61
CA ILE A 14 -11.30 10.74 7.27
C ILE A 14 -10.33 11.29 8.30
N VAL A 15 -9.98 12.57 8.16
CA VAL A 15 -9.12 13.30 9.09
C VAL A 15 -9.95 14.42 9.71
N SER A 16 -10.03 14.46 11.03
CA SER A 16 -10.57 15.59 11.79
C SER A 16 -9.45 16.19 12.63
N ASN A 17 -8.90 17.33 12.20
CA ASN A 17 -7.69 17.89 12.80
C ASN A 17 -8.01 18.82 13.97
N ASN A 18 -8.21 18.25 15.15
CA ASN A 18 -8.37 19.02 16.40
C ASN A 18 -7.04 19.44 17.05
N SER A 19 -5.91 19.27 16.34
CA SER A 19 -4.59 19.62 16.87
C SER A 19 -4.23 21.09 16.61
N ARG A 20 -3.05 21.52 17.08
CA ARG A 20 -2.49 22.86 16.81
C ARG A 20 -1.58 22.92 15.58
N LYS A 21 -1.34 21.80 14.90
CA LYS A 21 -0.45 21.70 13.74
C LYS A 21 -1.24 21.36 12.48
N ALA A 22 -0.72 21.74 11.33
CA ALA A 22 -1.32 21.42 10.04
C ALA A 22 -0.75 20.12 9.45
N VAL A 23 -1.60 19.31 8.82
CA VAL A 23 -1.19 18.10 8.07
C VAL A 23 -0.77 18.53 6.66
N LYS A 24 0.50 18.36 6.28
CA LYS A 24 1.06 18.91 5.02
C LYS A 24 0.76 18.10 3.77
N ASN A 25 0.68 16.79 3.90
CA ASN A 25 0.54 15.81 2.84
C ASN A 25 -0.04 14.52 3.43
N ILE A 26 -0.58 13.68 2.55
CA ILE A 26 -1.07 12.35 2.89
C ILE A 26 -0.36 11.36 1.98
N LYS A 27 0.22 10.33 2.58
CA LYS A 27 0.81 9.19 1.87
C LYS A 27 0.06 7.92 2.25
N VAL A 28 -0.37 7.15 1.25
CA VAL A 28 -1.05 5.87 1.41
C VAL A 28 -0.21 4.80 0.73
N MET A 29 -0.09 3.63 1.37
CA MET A 29 0.78 2.55 0.93
C MET A 29 0.07 1.20 1.11
N VAL A 30 0.27 0.29 0.16
CA VAL A 30 -0.01 -1.14 0.32
C VAL A 30 1.31 -1.82 0.67
N VAL A 31 1.33 -2.56 1.78
CA VAL A 31 2.53 -3.21 2.30
C VAL A 31 2.36 -4.72 2.22
N GLN A 32 3.33 -5.39 1.63
CA GLN A 32 3.45 -6.84 1.69
C GLN A 32 4.29 -7.21 2.90
N HIS A 33 3.71 -8.02 3.79
CA HIS A 33 4.39 -8.63 4.91
C HIS A 33 4.64 -10.10 4.59
N CYS A 34 5.90 -10.52 4.68
CA CYS A 34 6.29 -11.90 4.45
C CYS A 34 7.05 -12.43 5.65
N GLU A 35 6.61 -13.59 6.13
CA GLU A 35 7.29 -14.38 7.14
C GLU A 35 7.90 -15.62 6.47
N VAL A 36 9.18 -15.88 6.76
CA VAL A 36 9.89 -17.06 6.29
C VAL A 36 10.26 -17.89 7.52
N THR A 37 9.34 -18.78 7.91
CA THR A 37 9.42 -19.57 9.13
C THR A 37 10.67 -20.47 9.18
N MET A 38 11.12 -20.99 8.04
CA MET A 38 12.31 -21.84 7.95
C MET A 38 13.57 -21.18 8.54
N VAL A 39 13.68 -19.85 8.43
CA VAL A 39 14.81 -19.07 8.94
C VAL A 39 14.40 -18.08 10.03
N ASN A 40 13.18 -18.19 10.55
CA ASN A 40 12.59 -17.29 11.54
C ASN A 40 12.83 -15.80 11.21
N ASN A 41 12.57 -15.41 9.95
CA ASN A 41 12.82 -14.06 9.47
C ASN A 41 11.54 -13.46 8.89
N GLN A 42 11.44 -12.13 8.94
CA GLN A 42 10.31 -11.38 8.41
C GLN A 42 10.80 -10.16 7.62
N PHE A 43 10.11 -9.84 6.53
CA PHE A 43 10.38 -8.64 5.77
C PHE A 43 9.08 -7.95 5.35
N SER A 44 9.16 -6.63 5.21
CA SER A 44 8.06 -5.79 4.74
C SER A 44 8.52 -4.96 3.55
N ARG A 45 7.68 -4.87 2.51
CA ARG A 45 7.93 -4.06 1.32
C ARG A 45 6.69 -3.30 0.90
N PHE A 46 6.87 -2.06 0.47
CA PHE A 46 5.80 -1.29 -0.16
C PHE A 46 5.60 -1.81 -1.58
N VAL A 47 4.39 -2.28 -1.90
CA VAL A 47 4.04 -2.83 -3.22
C VAL A 47 3.14 -1.90 -4.04
N ALA A 48 2.58 -0.89 -3.41
CA ALA A 48 1.99 0.28 -4.07
C ALA A 48 2.09 1.46 -3.11
N GLU A 49 2.33 2.66 -3.63
CA GLU A 49 2.36 3.87 -2.83
C GLU A 49 1.84 5.07 -3.63
N MET A 50 1.22 6.00 -2.92
CA MET A 50 0.78 7.27 -3.48
C MET A 50 0.94 8.34 -2.41
N GLU A 51 1.47 9.49 -2.79
CA GLU A 51 1.55 10.67 -1.94
C GLU A 51 0.83 11.83 -2.63
N THR A 52 0.03 12.56 -1.87
CA THR A 52 -0.68 13.74 -2.37
C THR A 52 -0.68 14.88 -1.36
N LYS A 53 -0.80 16.10 -1.89
CA LYS A 53 -1.09 17.32 -1.13
C LYS A 53 -2.51 17.81 -1.34
N GLU A 54 -3.32 17.09 -2.11
CA GLU A 54 -4.69 17.48 -2.38
C GLU A 54 -5.55 17.36 -1.12
N GLY A 55 -6.22 18.45 -0.75
CA GLY A 55 -6.90 18.57 0.56
C GLY A 55 -5.97 18.94 1.71
N CYS A 56 -4.68 19.19 1.44
CA CYS A 56 -3.70 19.68 2.42
C CYS A 56 -3.26 21.13 2.09
N PRO A 57 -2.84 21.93 3.08
CA PRO A 57 -2.72 21.57 4.48
C PRO A 57 -4.07 21.45 5.18
N ILE A 58 -4.28 20.39 5.95
CA ILE A 58 -5.44 20.31 6.84
C ILE A 58 -5.10 21.11 8.09
N THR A 59 -5.64 22.33 8.18
CA THR A 59 -5.35 23.26 9.29
C THR A 59 -6.03 22.83 10.60
N PRO A 60 -5.58 23.35 11.76
CA PRO A 60 -6.30 23.22 13.02
C PRO A 60 -7.79 23.55 12.88
N GLY A 61 -8.66 22.69 13.39
CA GLY A 61 -10.12 22.81 13.34
C GLY A 61 -10.78 22.36 12.03
N ALA A 62 -10.01 22.01 10.99
CA ALA A 62 -10.55 21.54 9.71
C ALA A 62 -10.62 20.01 9.64
N SER A 63 -11.47 19.52 8.74
CA SER A 63 -11.59 18.09 8.42
C SER A 63 -11.43 17.83 6.92
N LEU A 64 -10.97 16.63 6.59
CA LEU A 64 -10.87 16.10 5.23
C LEU A 64 -11.53 14.72 5.19
N THR A 65 -12.33 14.45 4.16
CA THR A 65 -12.78 13.10 3.81
C THR A 65 -12.37 12.83 2.38
N LYS A 66 -11.65 11.73 2.14
CA LYS A 66 -11.16 11.39 0.82
C LYS A 66 -10.96 9.88 0.65
N SER A 67 -11.31 9.38 -0.53
CA SER A 67 -11.02 8.01 -0.95
C SER A 67 -9.77 7.97 -1.81
N PHE A 68 -8.85 7.08 -1.48
CA PHE A 68 -7.64 6.80 -2.25
C PHE A 68 -7.74 5.43 -2.89
N TYR A 69 -7.24 5.28 -4.11
CA TYR A 69 -7.23 4.02 -4.82
C TYR A 69 -5.81 3.64 -5.18
N LEU A 70 -5.38 2.43 -4.82
CA LEU A 70 -4.09 1.87 -5.19
C LEU A 70 -4.29 0.55 -5.93
N VAL A 71 -3.42 0.24 -6.88
CA VAL A 71 -3.41 -1.05 -7.58
C VAL A 71 -2.05 -1.71 -7.31
N PRO A 72 -1.98 -2.68 -6.38
CA PRO A 72 -0.73 -3.40 -6.13
C PRO A 72 -0.47 -4.38 -7.29
N GLN A 73 0.60 -4.14 -8.06
CA GLN A 73 0.97 -4.98 -9.21
C GLN A 73 2.44 -5.35 -9.19
N ALA A 74 2.77 -6.60 -9.53
CA ALA A 74 4.16 -7.04 -9.67
C ALA A 74 4.90 -6.24 -10.76
N ALA A 75 4.21 -5.89 -11.85
CA ALA A 75 4.76 -5.09 -12.94
C ALA A 75 5.33 -3.74 -12.49
N SER A 76 4.73 -3.09 -11.49
CA SER A 76 5.20 -1.81 -10.92
C SER A 76 6.33 -1.96 -9.89
N ASN A 77 6.76 -3.20 -9.61
CA ASN A 77 7.75 -3.51 -8.58
C ASN A 77 8.91 -4.36 -9.11
N LYS A 78 9.08 -4.46 -10.45
CA LYS A 78 10.09 -5.34 -11.07
C LYS A 78 11.54 -5.01 -10.69
N ASP A 79 11.81 -3.77 -10.27
CA ASP A 79 13.11 -3.27 -9.85
C ASP A 79 13.38 -3.44 -8.34
N ARG A 80 12.40 -3.90 -7.56
CA ARG A 80 12.48 -4.00 -6.09
C ARG A 80 12.84 -5.41 -5.64
N LEU A 81 13.78 -5.50 -4.71
CA LEU A 81 14.21 -6.76 -4.11
C LEU A 81 13.43 -7.10 -2.82
N GLY A 82 13.25 -8.40 -2.59
CA GLY A 82 12.62 -8.92 -1.37
C GLY A 82 11.09 -8.75 -1.37
N ILE A 83 10.46 -8.74 -2.54
CA ILE A 83 9.01 -8.85 -2.72
C ILE A 83 8.70 -10.31 -3.03
N ALA A 84 7.71 -10.87 -2.34
CA ALA A 84 7.23 -12.21 -2.64
C ALA A 84 6.32 -12.19 -3.87
N LEU A 85 6.59 -13.09 -4.81
CA LEU A 85 5.88 -13.29 -6.06
C LEU A 85 5.32 -14.71 -6.10
N ASP A 86 4.29 -14.95 -6.89
CA ASP A 86 3.73 -16.29 -7.13
C ASP A 86 4.43 -17.05 -8.27
N GLY A 87 5.39 -16.40 -8.94
CA GLY A 87 6.17 -16.98 -10.04
C GLY A 87 7.54 -16.30 -10.22
N HIS A 88 8.15 -16.48 -11.39
CA HIS A 88 9.47 -15.92 -11.69
C HIS A 88 9.36 -14.54 -12.35
N LEU A 89 10.19 -13.59 -11.91
CA LEU A 89 10.17 -12.21 -12.39
C LEU A 89 10.39 -12.05 -13.92
N LYS A 90 10.98 -13.07 -14.57
CA LYS A 90 11.22 -13.09 -16.02
C LYS A 90 9.98 -13.45 -16.84
N GLU A 91 8.93 -13.95 -16.18
CA GLU A 91 7.66 -14.31 -16.81
C GLU A 91 6.77 -13.06 -16.90
N ASP A 92 6.13 -12.86 -18.04
CA ASP A 92 5.32 -11.65 -18.28
C ASP A 92 4.04 -11.62 -17.43
N ASP A 93 3.56 -12.78 -16.96
CA ASP A 93 2.30 -12.96 -16.22
C ASP A 93 2.51 -13.15 -14.69
N VAL A 94 3.66 -12.74 -14.15
CA VAL A 94 3.93 -12.86 -12.71
C VAL A 94 3.07 -11.90 -11.88
N ASN A 95 2.54 -12.37 -10.74
CA ASN A 95 1.82 -11.53 -9.78
C ASN A 95 2.59 -11.42 -8.45
N LEU A 96 2.07 -10.56 -7.57
CA LEU A 96 2.48 -10.56 -6.17
C LEU A 96 1.98 -11.86 -5.53
N ALA A 97 2.73 -12.40 -4.57
CA ALA A 97 2.25 -13.56 -3.83
C ALA A 97 0.91 -13.25 -3.14
N SER A 98 -0.07 -14.14 -3.33
CA SER A 98 -1.37 -14.07 -2.64
C SER A 98 -1.21 -14.26 -1.13
N SER A 99 -2.16 -13.73 -0.35
CA SER A 99 -2.17 -13.93 1.10
C SER A 99 -2.38 -15.41 1.46
N THR A 100 -1.53 -15.93 2.33
CA THR A 100 -1.68 -17.27 2.91
C THR A 100 -2.80 -17.27 3.94
N LEU A 101 -3.77 -18.19 3.80
CA LEU A 101 -4.79 -18.47 4.81
C LEU A 101 -4.28 -19.61 5.71
N VAL A 102 -4.56 -19.52 7.01
CA VAL A 102 -4.24 -20.54 8.02
C VAL A 102 -5.53 -21.15 8.55
#